data_AF-A0A7V9SXM4-F1
#
_entry.id   AF-A0A7V9SXM4-F1
#
_cell.length_a   1.000
_cell.length_b   1.000
_cell.length_c   1.000
_cell.angle_alpha   90.00
_cell.angle_beta   90.00
_cell.angle_gamma   90.00
#
_symmetry.space_group_name_H-M   'P 1'
#
loop_
_entity.id
_entity.type
_entity.pdbx_description
1 polymer ?
#
loop_
_entity_poly.entity_id
_entity_poly.type
_entity_poly.pdbx_seq_one_letter_code
_entity_poly.pdbx_strand_id
1 'polypeptide(L)'
;FPDRGEGFCVLNDVAVAIKVLRRENLASRFLIVDCDVHQGNGTAFIFKRDESVFTFSMHGAKNYPLFKEISNLDIELPDRTADKEYLETLNEALPRVFLHNPDIVFYLGGADPFELDKLGRLGLTFAGLRRRDEMVLEFAKQREVPVVTLMSGGYAADINDTVEIHCNTIRAVKKVFGASQIAGNGRA
;
A
#
# COMPACT_ATOMS: atom_id res chain seq x y z
N PHE A 1 -12.28 -3.85 -11.42
CA PHE A 1 -13.36 -2.85 -11.59
C PHE A 1 -14.68 -3.43 -11.07
N PRO A 2 -15.77 -2.65 -10.93
CA PRO A 2 -17.07 -3.19 -10.51
C PRO A 2 -17.65 -4.25 -11.45
N ASP A 3 -17.30 -4.20 -12.73
CA ASP A 3 -17.91 -4.96 -13.83
C ASP A 3 -16.96 -5.95 -14.51
N ARG A 4 -15.68 -5.97 -14.13
CA ARG A 4 -14.66 -6.88 -14.68
C ARG A 4 -13.45 -7.07 -13.77
N GLY A 5 -12.79 -8.22 -13.94
CA GLY A 5 -11.41 -8.44 -13.50
C GLY A 5 -10.41 -7.85 -14.50
N GLU A 6 -9.24 -7.46 -14.02
CA GLU A 6 -8.19 -6.83 -14.83
C GLU A 6 -6.83 -6.94 -14.12
N GLY A 7 -5.72 -7.04 -14.86
CA GLY A 7 -4.38 -7.02 -14.27
C GLY A 7 -4.12 -8.12 -13.23
N PHE A 8 -4.58 -9.35 -13.51
CA PHE A 8 -4.53 -10.50 -12.59
C PHE A 8 -5.44 -10.43 -11.35
N CYS A 9 -6.17 -9.32 -11.17
CA CYS A 9 -7.17 -9.17 -10.11
C CYS A 9 -8.56 -9.56 -10.60
N VAL A 10 -9.13 -10.66 -10.08
CA VAL A 10 -10.51 -11.10 -10.39
C VAL A 10 -11.55 -10.22 -9.69
N LEU A 11 -11.25 -9.81 -8.46
CA LEU A 11 -12.10 -8.98 -7.60
C LEU A 11 -11.21 -7.90 -6.96
N ASN A 12 -11.81 -6.77 -6.57
CA ASN A 12 -11.13 -5.77 -5.75
C ASN A 12 -11.47 -6.02 -4.28
N ASP A 13 -10.60 -6.77 -3.62
CA ASP A 13 -10.72 -7.18 -2.21
C ASP A 13 -10.79 -6.00 -1.25
N VAL A 14 -9.98 -4.96 -1.44
CA VAL A 14 -10.01 -3.72 -0.66
C VAL A 14 -11.38 -3.04 -0.76
N ALA A 15 -11.92 -2.92 -1.97
CA ALA A 15 -13.23 -2.30 -2.16
C ALA A 15 -14.36 -3.11 -1.52
N VAL A 16 -14.29 -4.44 -1.56
CA VAL A 16 -15.23 -5.33 -0.85
C VAL A 16 -15.10 -5.11 0.66
N ALA A 17 -13.89 -5.11 1.19
CA ALA A 17 -13.63 -4.91 2.62
C ALA A 17 -14.17 -3.56 3.13
N ILE A 18 -13.91 -2.47 2.41
CA ILE A 18 -14.45 -1.14 2.73
C ILE A 18 -15.98 -1.15 2.76
N LYS A 19 -16.62 -1.76 1.75
CA LYS A 19 -18.09 -1.85 1.70
C LYS A 19 -18.65 -2.67 2.88
N VAL A 20 -17.98 -3.73 3.29
CA VAL A 20 -18.37 -4.52 4.47
C VAL A 20 -18.20 -3.68 5.75
N LEU A 21 -17.05 -3.06 5.97
CA LEU A 21 -16.80 -2.22 7.16
C LEU A 21 -17.81 -1.09 7.30
N ARG A 22 -18.20 -0.45 6.19
CA ARG A 22 -19.27 0.55 6.19
C ARG A 22 -20.63 -0.02 6.56
N ARG A 23 -21.01 -1.16 5.95
CA ARG A 23 -22.29 -1.81 6.25
C ARG A 23 -22.42 -2.14 7.74
N GLU A 24 -21.32 -2.56 8.35
CA GLU A 24 -21.26 -2.89 9.78
C GLU A 24 -21.02 -1.65 10.68
N ASN A 25 -20.95 -0.43 10.13
CA ASN A 25 -20.65 0.83 10.84
C ASN A 25 -19.35 0.80 11.67
N LEU A 26 -18.32 0.09 11.18
CA LEU A 26 -17.04 -0.06 11.87
C LEU A 26 -16.01 1.02 11.51
N ALA A 27 -16.19 1.68 10.37
CA ALA A 27 -15.36 2.80 9.90
C ALA A 27 -16.15 3.64 8.89
N SER A 28 -15.84 4.93 8.84
CA SER A 28 -16.47 5.89 7.92
C SER A 28 -15.48 6.47 6.92
N ARG A 29 -14.21 6.65 7.31
CA ARG A 29 -13.15 7.22 6.48
C ARG A 29 -12.03 6.22 6.26
N PHE A 30 -11.67 6.04 4.99
CA PHE A 30 -10.74 5.00 4.56
C PHE A 30 -9.59 5.64 3.80
N LEU A 31 -8.37 5.20 4.09
CA LEU A 31 -7.20 5.57 3.31
C LEU A 31 -6.62 4.30 2.67
N ILE A 32 -6.42 4.34 1.36
CA ILE A 32 -5.71 3.31 0.62
C ILE A 32 -4.33 3.86 0.28
N VAL A 33 -3.28 3.24 0.82
CA VAL A 33 -1.88 3.51 0.48
C VAL A 33 -1.43 2.37 -0.42
N ASP A 34 -1.37 2.63 -1.73
CA ASP A 34 -0.96 1.67 -2.73
C ASP A 34 0.49 1.92 -3.18
N CYS A 35 1.35 0.95 -2.87
CA CYS A 35 2.77 0.94 -3.22
C CYS A 35 3.13 -0.26 -4.10
N ASP A 36 2.14 -0.86 -4.76
CA ASP A 36 2.37 -1.71 -5.93
C ASP A 36 2.99 -0.89 -7.07
N VAL A 37 3.82 -1.53 -7.89
CA VAL A 37 4.46 -0.83 -9.02
C VAL A 37 3.45 -0.47 -10.12
N HIS A 38 2.32 -1.16 -10.17
CA HIS A 38 1.21 -0.88 -11.06
C HIS A 38 0.21 0.05 -10.39
N GLN A 39 -0.40 0.95 -11.16
CA GLN A 39 -1.43 1.81 -10.56
C GLN A 39 -2.62 0.94 -10.15
N GLY A 40 -3.13 1.16 -8.93
CA GLY A 40 -4.41 0.67 -8.43
C GLY A 40 -5.62 1.25 -9.16
N ASN A 41 -5.69 1.11 -10.49
CA ASN A 41 -6.74 1.67 -11.33
C ASN A 41 -8.15 1.21 -10.92
N GLY A 42 -8.27 -0.04 -10.45
CA GLY A 42 -9.52 -0.57 -9.92
C GLY A 42 -10.03 0.21 -8.70
N THR A 43 -9.18 0.46 -7.69
CA THR A 43 -9.57 1.19 -6.47
C THR A 43 -9.87 2.65 -6.81
N ALA A 44 -9.02 3.30 -7.62
CA ALA A 44 -9.24 4.66 -8.12
C ALA A 44 -10.61 4.79 -8.80
N PHE A 45 -10.93 3.93 -9.76
CA PHE A 45 -12.20 3.99 -10.48
C PHE A 45 -13.42 3.74 -9.58
N ILE A 46 -13.33 2.76 -8.68
CA ILE A 46 -14.43 2.40 -7.78
C ILE A 46 -14.80 3.56 -6.86
N PHE A 47 -13.80 4.29 -6.35
CA PHE A 47 -13.98 5.30 -5.32
C PHE A 47 -13.90 6.75 -5.81
N LYS A 48 -13.74 7.00 -7.11
CA LYS A 48 -13.59 8.35 -7.70
C LYS A 48 -14.66 9.40 -7.33
N ARG A 49 -15.83 8.99 -6.83
CA ARG A 49 -16.93 9.87 -6.38
C ARG A 49 -17.27 9.72 -4.90
N ASP A 50 -16.38 9.08 -4.14
CA ASP A 50 -16.59 8.75 -2.74
C ASP A 50 -15.57 9.49 -1.88
N GLU A 51 -15.96 10.66 -1.40
CA GLU A 51 -15.09 11.54 -0.62
C GLU A 51 -14.62 10.93 0.70
N SER A 52 -15.24 9.84 1.15
CA SER A 52 -14.83 9.17 2.38
C SER A 52 -13.69 8.16 2.17
N VAL A 53 -13.36 7.80 0.92
CA VAL A 53 -12.16 7.01 0.59
C VAL A 53 -11.12 7.88 -0.09
N PHE A 54 -9.93 7.95 0.49
CA PHE A 54 -8.77 8.54 -0.15
C PHE A 54 -7.93 7.44 -0.81
N THR A 55 -7.79 7.53 -2.12
CA THR A 55 -6.95 6.64 -2.93
C THR A 55 -5.61 7.32 -3.19
N PHE A 56 -4.54 6.73 -2.68
CA PHE A 56 -3.17 7.12 -2.97
C PHE A 56 -2.45 5.98 -3.68
N SER A 57 -1.83 6.27 -4.82
CA SER A 57 -1.00 5.30 -5.55
C SER A 57 0.34 5.94 -5.93
N MET A 58 1.42 5.25 -5.62
CA MET A 58 2.77 5.62 -6.03
C MET A 58 3.37 4.48 -6.84
N HIS A 59 3.44 4.65 -8.16
CA HIS A 59 3.60 3.57 -9.13
C HIS A 59 4.56 3.97 -10.26
N GLY A 60 5.03 3.00 -11.04
CA GLY A 60 5.87 3.27 -12.20
C GLY A 60 5.10 4.00 -13.30
N ALA A 61 5.62 5.15 -13.75
CA ALA A 61 4.99 6.00 -14.77
C ALA A 61 4.66 5.22 -16.06
N LYS A 62 5.55 4.29 -16.44
CA LYS A 62 5.43 3.46 -17.65
C LYS A 62 5.04 2.01 -17.38
N ASN A 63 4.66 1.68 -16.14
CA ASN A 63 4.10 0.38 -15.79
C ASN A 63 2.62 0.28 -16.19
N TYR A 64 2.04 -0.91 -16.08
CA TYR A 64 0.60 -1.11 -16.24
C TYR A 64 -0.22 -0.24 -15.25
N PRO A 65 -1.45 0.18 -15.60
CA PRO A 65 -2.06 0.16 -16.93
C PRO A 65 -1.43 1.21 -17.86
N LEU A 66 -1.60 1.04 -19.18
CA LEU A 66 -1.12 2.04 -20.15
C LEU A 66 -1.85 3.38 -19.97
N PHE A 67 -3.14 3.34 -19.70
CA PHE A 67 -3.95 4.51 -19.37
C PHE A 67 -4.26 4.49 -17.88
N LYS A 68 -3.74 5.47 -17.16
CA LYS A 68 -3.98 5.62 -15.72
C LYS A 68 -5.39 6.13 -15.46
N GLU A 69 -6.00 5.62 -14.40
CA GLU A 69 -7.18 6.24 -13.79
C GLU A 69 -6.75 7.44 -12.93
N ILE A 70 -7.70 8.16 -12.34
CA ILE A 70 -7.42 9.30 -11.47
C ILE A 70 -7.74 8.92 -10.02
N SER A 71 -6.71 8.83 -9.19
CA SER A 71 -6.79 8.69 -7.74
C SER A 71 -6.94 10.08 -7.08
N ASN A 72 -7.07 10.12 -5.76
CA ASN A 72 -6.98 11.40 -5.03
C ASN A 72 -5.55 11.96 -5.02
N LEU A 73 -4.55 11.07 -5.03
CA LEU A 73 -3.15 11.41 -5.27
C LEU A 73 -2.48 10.28 -6.04
N ASP A 74 -1.99 10.57 -7.24
CA ASP A 74 -1.11 9.70 -8.02
C ASP A 74 0.30 10.30 -8.06
N ILE A 75 1.31 9.47 -7.80
CA ILE A 75 2.71 9.81 -7.99
C ILE A 75 3.32 8.82 -8.97
N GLU A 76 3.63 9.32 -10.17
CA GLU A 76 4.28 8.55 -11.22
C GLU A 76 5.80 8.61 -11.05
N LEU A 77 6.43 7.45 -10.83
CA LEU A 77 7.87 7.33 -10.66
C LEU A 77 8.57 6.97 -11.98
N PRO A 78 9.69 7.63 -12.32
CA PRO A 78 10.52 7.25 -13.46
C PRO A 78 11.02 5.80 -13.41
N ASP A 79 11.34 5.23 -14.57
CA ASP A 79 12.00 3.92 -14.64
C ASP A 79 13.32 3.95 -13.85
N ARG A 80 13.58 2.89 -13.08
CA ARG A 80 14.77 2.69 -12.24
C ARG A 80 14.91 3.65 -11.06
N THR A 81 13.84 4.33 -10.64
CA THR A 81 13.83 5.03 -9.34
C THR A 81 14.28 4.06 -8.24
N ALA A 82 15.33 4.46 -7.52
CA ALA A 82 15.99 3.65 -6.49
C ALA A 82 15.52 4.06 -5.08
N ASP A 83 15.98 3.32 -4.07
CA ASP A 83 15.57 3.44 -2.67
C ASP A 83 15.48 4.89 -2.17
N LYS A 84 16.53 5.70 -2.38
CA LYS A 84 16.58 7.06 -1.84
C LYS A 84 15.43 7.94 -2.35
N GLU A 85 15.30 8.04 -3.68
CA GLU A 85 14.28 8.87 -4.33
C GLU A 85 12.87 8.35 -4.01
N TYR A 86 12.67 7.03 -4.02
CA TYR A 86 11.38 6.43 -3.65
C TYR A 86 10.98 6.77 -2.22
N LEU A 87 11.89 6.59 -1.26
CA LEU A 87 11.61 6.80 0.16
C LEU A 87 11.44 8.29 0.51
N GLU A 88 12.20 9.19 -0.13
CA GLU A 88 12.01 10.64 0.02
C GLU A 88 10.63 11.06 -0.49
N THR A 89 10.24 10.59 -1.67
CA THR A 89 8.92 10.88 -2.26
C THR A 89 7.79 10.35 -1.39
N LEU A 90 7.91 9.12 -0.89
CA LEU A 90 6.93 8.54 0.03
C LEU A 90 6.81 9.35 1.32
N ASN A 91 7.94 9.73 1.92
CA ASN A 91 7.98 10.51 3.15
C ASN A 91 7.31 11.88 2.99
N GLU A 92 7.38 12.49 1.80
CA GLU A 92 6.67 13.73 1.49
C GLU A 92 5.17 13.54 1.25
N ALA A 93 4.77 12.40 0.71
CA ALA A 93 3.38 12.08 0.38
C ALA A 93 2.57 11.68 1.62
N LEU A 94 3.14 10.88 2.52
CA LEU A 94 2.44 10.34 3.69
C LEU A 94 1.79 11.42 4.57
N PRO A 95 2.45 12.53 4.96
CA PRO A 95 1.79 13.59 5.71
C PRO A 95 0.55 14.15 5.01
N ARG A 96 0.57 14.25 3.67
CA ARG A 96 -0.53 14.83 2.87
C ARG A 96 -1.73 13.91 2.85
N VAL A 97 -1.53 12.61 2.59
CA VAL A 97 -2.64 11.65 2.51
C VAL A 97 -3.28 11.39 3.87
N PHE A 98 -2.51 11.50 4.96
CA PHE A 98 -3.04 11.39 6.31
C PHE A 98 -3.84 12.62 6.78
N LEU A 99 -3.81 13.76 6.04
CA LEU A 99 -4.77 14.85 6.28
C LEU A 99 -6.22 14.41 6.03
N HIS A 100 -6.40 13.31 5.29
CA HIS A 100 -7.68 12.62 5.17
C HIS A 100 -8.14 11.96 6.47
N ASN A 101 -7.44 12.10 7.60
CA ASN A 101 -7.80 11.63 8.95
C ASN A 101 -8.65 10.33 8.92
N PRO A 102 -8.09 9.24 8.36
CA PRO A 102 -8.82 7.99 8.16
C PRO A 102 -9.03 7.24 9.47
N ASP A 103 -10.11 6.46 9.54
CA ASP A 103 -10.37 5.54 10.65
C ASP A 103 -9.56 4.25 10.49
N ILE A 104 -9.16 3.91 9.25
CA ILE A 104 -8.40 2.71 8.92
C ILE A 104 -7.58 2.92 7.64
N VAL A 105 -6.39 2.33 7.60
CA VAL A 105 -5.52 2.30 6.41
C VAL A 105 -5.50 0.90 5.79
N PHE A 106 -5.75 0.81 4.49
CA PHE A 106 -5.44 -0.35 3.67
C PHE A 106 -4.10 -0.10 2.99
N TYR A 107 -3.07 -0.84 3.40
CA TYR A 107 -1.72 -0.73 2.86
C TYR A 107 -1.43 -1.90 1.91
N LEU A 108 -1.26 -1.59 0.62
CA LEU A 108 -0.86 -2.55 -0.40
C LEU A 108 0.66 -2.48 -0.57
N GLY A 109 1.37 -3.39 0.08
CA GLY A 109 2.83 -3.49 0.06
C GLY A 109 3.31 -4.42 -1.05
N GLY A 110 3.08 -4.07 -2.31
CA GLY A 110 3.53 -4.87 -3.46
C GLY A 110 5.03 -5.13 -3.44
N ALA A 111 5.44 -6.32 -3.88
CA ALA A 111 6.85 -6.70 -4.02
C ALA A 111 7.45 -6.30 -5.37
N ASP A 112 6.61 -5.95 -6.35
CA ASP A 112 7.01 -5.65 -7.71
C ASP A 112 7.70 -4.29 -7.98
N PRO A 113 7.90 -3.38 -7.01
CA PRO A 113 8.90 -2.32 -7.17
C PRO A 113 10.36 -2.81 -7.08
N PHE A 114 10.57 -4.10 -6.76
CA PHE A 114 11.90 -4.70 -6.61
C PHE A 114 12.73 -4.63 -7.90
N GLU A 115 14.03 -4.38 -7.76
CA GLU A 115 14.96 -4.18 -8.88
C GLU A 115 15.11 -5.40 -9.82
N LEU A 116 14.81 -6.62 -9.34
CA LEU A 116 14.81 -7.86 -10.13
C LEU A 116 13.40 -8.38 -10.43
N ASP A 117 12.37 -7.54 -10.29
CA ASP A 117 11.02 -7.87 -10.71
C ASP A 117 10.89 -7.94 -12.24
N LYS A 118 10.18 -8.93 -12.75
CA LYS A 118 9.99 -9.12 -14.20
C LYS A 118 8.94 -8.18 -14.80
N LEU A 119 7.98 -7.71 -14.00
CA LEU A 119 6.87 -6.86 -14.43
C LEU A 119 7.06 -5.41 -13.96
N GLY A 120 7.80 -5.21 -12.87
CA GLY A 120 8.25 -3.91 -12.40
C GLY A 120 9.33 -3.25 -13.26
N ARG A 121 9.46 -1.93 -13.13
CA ARG A 121 10.54 -1.15 -13.77
C ARG A 121 11.29 -0.24 -12.78
N LEU A 122 10.99 -0.36 -11.50
CA LEU A 122 11.67 0.39 -10.45
C LEU A 122 12.92 -0.36 -9.99
N GLY A 123 13.72 0.28 -9.14
CA GLY A 123 15.01 -0.22 -8.70
C GLY A 123 15.11 -0.34 -7.19
N LEU A 124 14.04 -0.77 -6.50
CA LEU A 124 14.10 -0.89 -5.05
C LEU A 124 14.84 -2.15 -4.64
N THR A 125 15.67 -2.04 -3.62
CA THR A 125 16.33 -3.19 -3.00
C THR A 125 15.43 -3.83 -1.94
N PHE A 126 15.81 -5.00 -1.41
CA PHE A 126 15.18 -5.57 -0.22
C PHE A 126 15.16 -4.58 0.96
N ALA A 127 16.24 -3.81 1.16
CA ALA A 127 16.32 -2.84 2.23
C ALA A 127 15.39 -1.65 1.98
N GLY A 128 15.28 -1.18 0.75
CA GLY A 128 14.35 -0.14 0.33
C GLY A 128 12.89 -0.53 0.56
N LEU A 129 12.48 -1.71 0.07
CA LEU A 129 11.13 -2.25 0.26
C LEU A 129 10.79 -2.42 1.75
N ARG A 130 11.72 -3.00 2.52
CA ARG A 130 11.54 -3.14 3.97
C ARG A 130 11.39 -1.77 4.65
N ARG A 131 12.19 -0.76 4.25
CA ARG A 131 12.08 0.59 4.84
C ARG A 131 10.79 1.29 4.42
N ARG A 132 10.34 1.11 3.18
CA ARG A 132 9.04 1.59 2.71
C ARG A 132 7.92 1.06 3.61
N ASP A 133 7.88 -0.25 3.82
CA ASP A 133 6.85 -0.90 4.63
C ASP A 133 6.87 -0.34 6.07
N GLU A 134 8.06 -0.28 6.69
CA GLU A 134 8.24 0.31 8.02
C GLU A 134 7.75 1.77 8.06
N MET A 135 8.04 2.58 7.05
CA MET A 135 7.66 3.98 7.01
C MET A 135 6.14 4.17 7.01
N VAL A 136 5.40 3.43 6.17
CA VAL A 136 3.93 3.51 6.13
C VAL A 136 3.33 3.07 7.46
N LEU A 137 3.82 1.95 8.01
CA LEU A 137 3.36 1.39 9.28
C LEU A 137 3.66 2.33 10.46
N GLU A 138 4.85 2.94 10.50
CA GLU A 138 5.26 3.94 11.50
C GLU A 138 4.35 5.17 11.44
N PHE A 139 4.04 5.69 10.24
CA PHE A 139 3.16 6.84 10.06
C PHE A 139 1.75 6.59 10.59
N ALA A 140 1.19 5.41 10.31
CA ALA A 140 -0.11 5.00 10.81
C ALA A 140 -0.09 4.81 12.33
N LYS A 141 0.93 4.14 12.87
CA LYS A 141 1.09 3.94 14.32
C LYS A 141 1.19 5.26 15.08
N GLN A 142 1.99 6.21 14.58
CA GLN A 142 2.14 7.54 15.20
C GLN A 142 0.84 8.35 15.25
N ARG A 143 -0.12 8.04 14.36
CA ARG A 143 -1.44 8.67 14.29
C ARG A 143 -2.53 7.80 14.90
N GLU A 144 -2.15 6.69 15.53
CA GLU A 144 -3.06 5.74 16.17
C GLU A 144 -4.14 5.18 15.21
N VAL A 145 -3.82 5.09 13.92
CA VAL A 145 -4.73 4.55 12.90
C VAL A 145 -4.44 3.06 12.68
N PRO A 146 -5.44 2.17 12.79
CA PRO A 146 -5.27 0.75 12.48
C PRO A 146 -4.92 0.52 11.00
N VAL A 147 -4.12 -0.51 10.73
CA VAL A 147 -3.65 -0.85 9.38
C VAL A 147 -4.01 -2.28 9.03
N VAL A 148 -4.51 -2.48 7.81
CA VAL A 148 -4.63 -3.78 7.15
C VAL A 148 -3.57 -3.82 6.06
N THR A 149 -2.68 -4.81 6.11
CA THR A 149 -1.63 -4.99 5.09
C THR A 149 -2.03 -6.09 4.11
N LEU A 150 -1.83 -5.85 2.81
CA LEU A 150 -2.10 -6.79 1.74
C LEU A 150 -0.84 -7.03 0.91
N MET A 151 -0.64 -8.31 0.55
CA MET A 151 0.39 -8.75 -0.39
C MET A 151 -0.16 -8.51 -1.79
N SER A 152 0.27 -7.44 -2.47
CA SER A 152 -0.18 -7.09 -3.83
C SER A 152 0.65 -7.87 -4.88
N GLY A 153 1.11 -7.24 -5.96
CA GLY A 153 1.97 -7.84 -6.98
C GLY A 153 3.35 -8.26 -6.46
N GLY A 154 4.07 -9.02 -7.27
CA GLY A 154 5.37 -9.59 -6.95
C GLY A 154 5.72 -10.73 -7.91
N TYR A 155 6.71 -10.49 -8.77
CA TYR A 155 7.06 -11.34 -9.91
C TYR A 155 8.57 -11.38 -10.12
N ALA A 156 9.33 -11.43 -9.01
CA ALA A 156 10.78 -11.50 -9.03
C ALA A 156 11.27 -12.68 -9.88
N ALA A 157 12.49 -12.52 -10.43
CA ALA A 157 13.07 -13.57 -11.26
C ALA A 157 13.17 -14.90 -10.53
N ASP A 158 13.61 -14.87 -9.27
CA ASP A 158 13.53 -15.94 -8.29
C ASP A 158 12.31 -15.73 -7.38
N ILE A 159 11.46 -16.74 -7.26
CA ILE A 159 10.27 -16.69 -6.39
C ILE A 159 10.64 -16.50 -4.91
N ASN A 160 11.81 -16.97 -4.50
CA ASN A 160 12.29 -16.81 -3.11
C ASN A 160 12.47 -15.32 -2.76
N ASP A 161 12.81 -14.48 -3.73
CA ASP A 161 12.93 -13.03 -3.51
C ASP A 161 11.57 -12.40 -3.20
N THR A 162 10.54 -12.72 -4.00
CA THR A 162 9.16 -12.26 -3.74
C THR A 162 8.66 -12.75 -2.38
N VAL A 163 8.91 -14.01 -2.03
CA VAL A 163 8.54 -14.56 -0.72
C VAL A 163 9.24 -13.80 0.40
N GLU A 164 10.55 -13.57 0.28
CA GLU A 164 11.33 -12.88 1.31
C GLU A 164 10.92 -11.42 1.45
N ILE A 165 10.55 -10.72 0.37
CA ILE A 165 9.98 -9.36 0.42
C ILE A 165 8.69 -9.35 1.26
N HIS A 166 7.73 -10.23 0.97
CA HIS A 166 6.49 -10.27 1.75
C HIS A 166 6.71 -10.74 3.19
N CYS A 167 7.65 -11.66 3.44
CA CYS A 167 8.07 -11.98 4.79
C CYS A 167 8.66 -10.76 5.52
N ASN A 168 9.41 -9.91 4.82
CA ASN A 168 9.92 -8.66 5.39
C ASN A 168 8.80 -7.67 5.74
N THR A 169 7.72 -7.60 4.95
CA THR A 169 6.51 -6.84 5.31
C THR A 169 5.92 -7.34 6.62
N ILE A 170 5.76 -8.65 6.80
CA ILE A 170 5.24 -9.24 8.05
C ILE A 170 6.18 -8.95 9.23
N ARG A 171 7.50 -9.06 9.03
CA ARG A 171 8.50 -8.70 10.05
C ARG A 171 8.44 -7.21 10.40
N ALA A 172 8.19 -6.33 9.42
CA ALA A 172 7.99 -4.90 9.66
C ALA A 172 6.74 -4.63 10.50
N VAL A 173 5.60 -5.28 10.19
CA VAL A 173 4.38 -5.21 11.01
C VAL A 173 4.67 -5.65 12.44
N LYS A 174 5.33 -6.80 12.64
CA LYS A 174 5.72 -7.29 13.97
C LYS A 174 6.64 -6.32 14.70
N LYS A 175 7.62 -5.73 14.02
CA LYS A 175 8.54 -4.75 14.61
C LYS A 175 7.80 -3.49 15.06
N VAL A 176 6.93 -2.95 14.21
CA VAL A 176 6.24 -1.69 14.48
C VAL A 176 5.14 -1.87 15.51
N PHE A 177 4.31 -2.90 15.43
CA PHE A 177 3.14 -3.08 16.30
C PHE A 177 3.31 -4.11 17.42
N GLY A 178 4.25 -5.05 17.29
CA GLY A 178 4.40 -6.17 18.24
C GLY A 178 4.95 -5.79 19.63
N ALA A 179 5.61 -4.65 19.77
CA ALA A 179 6.17 -4.20 21.05
C ALA A 179 5.12 -3.69 22.06
N SER A 180 3.86 -3.50 21.64
CA SER A 180 2.81 -2.88 22.46
C SER A 180 2.03 -3.84 23.38
N GLN A 181 2.33 -5.15 23.39
CA GLN A 181 1.56 -6.14 24.18
C GLN A 181 2.20 -6.63 25.49
N ILE A 182 3.36 -6.12 25.93
CA ILE A 182 4.01 -6.59 27.18
C ILE A 182 3.77 -5.64 28.38
N ALA A 183 3.15 -4.47 28.18
CA ALA A 183 3.01 -3.45 29.24
C ALA A 183 1.57 -3.28 29.79
N GLY A 184 0.75 -4.33 29.82
CA GLY A 184 -0.64 -4.20 30.26
C GLY A 184 -1.28 -5.49 30.74
N ASN A 185 -0.89 -5.96 31.93
CA ASN A 185 -1.79 -6.53 32.93
C ASN A 185 -1.05 -6.78 34.25
N GLY A 186 -0.93 -5.72 35.03
CA GLY A 186 -0.50 -5.75 36.42
C GLY A 186 -1.39 -4.82 37.24
N ARG A 187 -2.65 -5.20 37.43
CA ARG A 187 -3.50 -4.73 38.53
C ARG A 187 -4.36 -5.89 39.02
N ALA A 188 -3.96 -6.43 40.16
CA ALA A 188 -4.86 -7.00 41.15
C ALA A 188 -5.57 -5.86 41.89
#